data_AF-G5GCT1-F1
#
_entry.id   AF-G5GCT1-F1
#
_cell.length_a   1.000
_cell.length_b   1.000
_cell.length_c   1.000
_cell.angle_alpha   90.00
_cell.angle_beta   90.00
_cell.angle_gamma   90.00
#
_symmetry.space_group_name_H-M   'P 1'
#
loop_
_entity.id
_entity.type
_entity.pdbx_description
1 polymer ?
#
loop_
_entity_poly.entity_id
_entity_poly.type
_entity_poly.pdbx_seq_one_letter_code
_entity_poly.pdbx_strand_id
1 'polypeptide(L)'
;MKKHLLKHFCAVFLAGFMALLLLPQAAQAKGEEAYVVKSSDKKTLTFYYDTKKSSRTGSNVWGIEETKEVNEHTYPAWSGTWDTPESEVTTAVFDASFKNYRPQSTELCFFNL
;
A
#
# COMPACT_ATOMS: atom_id res chain seq x y z
N MET A 1 -52.95 -13.09 -14.28
CA MET A 1 -52.24 -12.33 -13.22
C MET A 1 -50.74 -12.65 -13.18
N LYS A 2 -49.94 -12.23 -14.18
CA LYS A 2 -48.48 -12.54 -14.19
C LYS A 2 -47.59 -11.38 -14.69
N LYS A 3 -48.08 -10.57 -15.63
CA LYS A 3 -47.32 -9.44 -16.20
C LYS A 3 -47.12 -8.27 -15.22
N HIS A 4 -48.11 -8.01 -14.36
CA HIS A 4 -48.02 -6.96 -13.35
C HIS A 4 -47.05 -7.31 -12.22
N LEU A 5 -47.03 -8.59 -11.80
CA LEU A 5 -46.12 -9.10 -10.77
C LEU A 5 -44.66 -9.08 -11.24
N LEU A 6 -44.41 -9.44 -12.50
CA LEU A 6 -43.07 -9.45 -13.10
C LEU A 6 -42.50 -8.03 -13.29
N LYS A 7 -43.33 -7.06 -13.67
CA LYS A 7 -42.93 -5.65 -13.78
C LYS A 7 -42.56 -5.05 -12.42
N HIS A 8 -43.34 -5.34 -11.39
CA HIS A 8 -43.03 -4.89 -10.02
C HIS A 8 -41.75 -5.55 -9.48
N PHE A 9 -41.52 -6.84 -9.78
CA PHE A 9 -40.27 -7.51 -9.43
C PHE A 9 -39.05 -6.91 -10.15
N CYS A 10 -39.11 -6.68 -11.46
CA CYS A 10 -38.02 -6.05 -12.22
C CYS A 10 -37.71 -4.62 -11.74
N ALA A 11 -38.76 -3.84 -11.44
CA ALA A 11 -38.59 -2.47 -10.96
C ALA A 11 -37.95 -2.42 -9.56
N VAL A 12 -38.36 -3.31 -8.66
CA VAL A 12 -37.79 -3.44 -7.30
C VAL A 12 -36.34 -3.96 -7.35
N PHE A 13 -36.02 -4.88 -8.25
CA PHE A 13 -34.66 -5.41 -8.41
C PHE A 13 -33.69 -4.36 -8.97
N LEU A 14 -34.13 -3.57 -9.96
CA LEU A 14 -33.32 -2.48 -10.55
C LEU A 14 -33.13 -1.32 -9.57
N ALA A 15 -34.15 -0.95 -8.79
CA ALA A 15 -34.02 0.08 -7.76
C ALA A 15 -33.12 -0.36 -6.59
N GLY A 16 -33.17 -1.64 -6.21
CA GLY A 16 -32.29 -2.22 -5.19
C GLY A 16 -30.82 -2.29 -5.62
N PHE A 17 -30.54 -2.58 -6.89
CA PHE A 17 -29.16 -2.61 -7.43
C PHE A 17 -28.54 -1.21 -7.52
N MET A 18 -29.33 -0.18 -7.85
CA MET A 18 -28.86 1.21 -7.86
C MET A 18 -28.61 1.75 -6.45
N ALA A 19 -29.34 1.29 -5.43
CA ALA A 19 -29.08 1.62 -4.03
C ALA A 19 -27.78 0.99 -3.48
N LEU A 20 -27.38 -0.19 -3.98
CA LEU A 20 -26.09 -0.81 -3.66
C LEU A 20 -24.89 -0.06 -4.26
N LEU A 21 -25.09 0.61 -5.41
CA LEU A 21 -24.08 1.49 -6.03
C LEU A 21 -24.01 2.88 -5.35
N LEU A 22 -25.01 3.22 -4.52
CA LEU A 22 -25.10 4.46 -3.75
C LEU A 22 -24.70 4.29 -2.28
N LEU A 23 -24.27 3.10 -1.85
CA LEU A 23 -23.43 3.05 -0.66
C LEU A 23 -22.27 4.01 -0.96
N PRO A 24 -22.13 5.13 -0.22
CA PRO A 24 -20.88 5.82 -0.28
C PRO A 24 -19.85 4.73 0.01
N GLN A 25 -18.75 4.70 -0.73
CA GLN A 25 -17.50 4.29 -0.11
C GLN A 25 -17.31 5.26 1.07
N ALA A 26 -18.09 5.13 2.14
CA ALA A 26 -17.68 5.50 3.46
C ALA A 26 -16.42 4.69 3.59
N ALA A 27 -15.30 5.39 3.38
CA ALA A 27 -14.00 5.02 3.86
C ALA A 27 -13.81 3.51 3.86
N GLN A 28 -13.19 2.98 2.82
CA GLN A 28 -12.10 2.07 3.16
C GLN A 28 -11.22 2.89 4.09
N ALA A 29 -11.45 2.79 5.40
CA ALA A 29 -10.48 3.12 6.39
C ALA A 29 -9.40 2.06 6.22
N LYS A 30 -8.72 2.11 5.06
CA LYS A 30 -7.42 1.52 4.90
C LYS A 30 -6.65 2.27 5.95
N GLY A 31 -6.44 1.61 7.09
CA GLY A 31 -5.66 2.18 8.17
C GLY A 31 -4.36 2.72 7.59
N GLU A 32 -3.81 3.75 8.22
CA GLU A 32 -2.48 4.23 7.85
C GLU A 32 -1.56 3.02 7.72
N GLU A 33 -0.96 2.86 6.55
CA GLU A 33 -0.03 1.78 6.26
C GLU A 33 1.36 2.39 6.17
N ALA A 34 2.35 1.69 6.72
CA ALA A 34 3.73 2.09 6.57
C ALA A 34 4.29 1.49 5.28
N TYR A 35 4.94 2.32 4.48
CA TYR A 35 5.47 1.93 3.18
C TYR A 35 6.67 2.78 2.79
N VAL A 36 7.43 2.27 1.82
CA VAL A 36 8.64 2.89 1.30
C VAL A 36 8.47 3.15 -0.19
N VAL A 37 8.80 4.35 -0.63
CA VAL A 37 8.80 4.73 -2.05
C VAL A 37 10.23 4.98 -2.48
N LYS A 38 10.67 4.32 -3.55
CA LYS A 38 11.92 4.65 -4.24
C LYS A 38 11.63 5.70 -5.30
N SER A 39 12.33 6.83 -5.24
CA SER A 39 12.21 7.91 -6.20
C SER A 39 12.52 7.43 -7.62
N SER A 40 11.99 8.12 -8.64
CA SER A 40 12.21 7.73 -10.04
C SER A 40 13.68 7.78 -10.46
N ASP A 41 14.49 8.65 -9.83
CA ASP A 41 15.95 8.70 -10.02
C ASP A 41 16.71 7.62 -9.22
N LYS A 42 15.97 6.80 -8.46
CA LYS A 42 16.45 5.68 -7.63
C LYS A 42 17.35 6.07 -6.46
N LYS A 43 17.56 7.36 -6.21
CA LYS A 43 18.51 7.87 -5.21
C LYS A 43 17.92 7.99 -3.81
N THR A 44 16.60 8.06 -3.70
CA THR A 44 15.92 8.35 -2.43
C THR A 44 14.91 7.27 -2.09
N LEU A 45 14.96 6.79 -0.85
CA LEU A 45 13.85 6.09 -0.22
C LEU A 45 13.11 7.06 0.68
N THR A 46 11.80 7.18 0.49
CA THR A 46 10.95 7.95 1.40
C THR A 46 10.00 7.03 2.16
N PHE A 47 10.05 7.12 3.48
CA PHE A 47 9.25 6.35 4.43
C PHE A 47 8.00 7.15 4.79
N TYR A 48 6.83 6.56 4.59
CA TYR A 48 5.53 7.17 4.82
C TYR A 48 4.67 6.30 5.74
N TYR A 49 3.75 6.93 6.46
CA TYR A 49 2.71 6.26 7.23
C TYR A 49 1.38 6.97 7.03
N ASP A 50 0.70 6.67 5.93
CA ASP A 50 -0.54 7.33 5.53
C ASP A 50 -1.40 6.39 4.66
N THR A 51 -2.52 6.90 4.16
CA THR A 51 -3.47 6.14 3.31
C THR A 51 -3.20 6.26 1.81
N LYS A 52 -2.07 6.88 1.42
CA LYS A 52 -1.80 7.31 0.05
C LYS A 52 -0.92 6.36 -0.75
N LYS A 53 -0.50 5.20 -0.20
CA LYS A 53 0.40 4.24 -0.86
C LYS A 53 0.03 3.95 -2.32
N SER A 54 -1.25 3.69 -2.60
CA SER A 54 -1.74 3.36 -3.96
C SER A 54 -1.65 4.51 -4.96
N SER A 55 -1.50 5.74 -4.48
CA SER A 55 -1.35 6.95 -5.31
C SER A 55 0.10 7.38 -5.51
N ARG A 56 1.04 6.76 -4.78
CA ARG A 56 2.45 7.15 -4.84
C ARG A 56 3.06 6.74 -6.16
N THR A 57 3.87 7.65 -6.69
CA THR A 57 4.65 7.44 -7.90
C THR A 57 6.13 7.41 -7.53
N GLY A 58 6.90 6.66 -8.31
CA GLY A 58 8.31 6.38 -8.06
C GLY A 58 8.76 5.25 -8.97
N SER A 59 9.99 4.77 -8.81
CA SER A 59 10.39 3.54 -9.50
C SER A 59 9.69 2.32 -8.88
N ASN A 60 9.49 2.34 -7.56
CA ASN A 60 8.91 1.25 -6.79
C ASN A 60 8.21 1.76 -5.52
N VAL A 61 7.23 0.99 -5.05
CA VAL A 61 6.51 1.22 -3.79
C VAL A 61 6.34 -0.12 -3.08
N TRP A 62 6.86 -0.25 -1.86
CA TRP A 62 6.81 -1.47 -1.05
C TRP A 62 6.11 -1.24 0.27
N GLY A 63 5.45 -2.25 0.83
CA GLY A 63 5.11 -2.22 2.27
C GLY A 63 6.37 -2.12 3.13
N ILE A 64 6.28 -1.52 4.32
CA ILE A 64 7.46 -1.44 5.22
C ILE A 64 7.95 -2.83 5.62
N GLU A 65 7.02 -3.76 5.87
CA GLU A 65 7.27 -5.17 6.21
C GLU A 65 7.36 -6.08 4.97
N GLU A 66 7.32 -5.52 3.76
CA GLU A 66 7.43 -6.34 2.55
C GLU A 66 8.85 -6.86 2.42
N THR A 67 8.99 -8.16 2.15
CA THR A 67 10.28 -8.85 2.12
C THR A 67 10.57 -9.50 0.78
N LYS A 68 11.85 -9.80 0.54
CA LYS A 68 12.34 -10.65 -0.55
C LYS A 68 13.26 -11.74 0.02
N GLU A 69 13.27 -12.90 -0.64
CA GLU A 69 14.19 -13.99 -0.31
C GLU A 69 15.38 -14.02 -1.27
N VAL A 70 16.59 -14.09 -0.73
CA VAL A 70 17.83 -14.24 -1.48
C VAL A 70 18.76 -15.18 -0.72
N ASN A 71 19.24 -16.25 -1.37
CA ASN A 71 20.15 -17.24 -0.77
C ASN A 71 19.68 -17.76 0.60
N GLU A 72 18.42 -18.21 0.71
CA GLU A 72 17.80 -18.72 1.95
C GLU A 72 17.62 -17.69 3.08
N HIS A 73 17.87 -16.40 2.80
CA HIS A 73 17.71 -15.32 3.76
C HIS A 73 16.62 -14.34 3.33
N THR A 74 15.90 -13.82 4.32
CA THR A 74 14.82 -12.86 4.13
C THR A 74 15.33 -11.45 4.38
N TYR A 75 15.11 -10.54 3.44
CA TYR A 75 15.49 -9.14 3.52
C TYR A 75 14.28 -8.24 3.27
N PRO A 76 14.26 -6.99 3.76
CA PRO A 76 13.30 -6.00 3.30
C PRO A 76 13.34 -5.88 1.77
N ALA A 77 12.16 -5.82 1.13
CA ALA A 77 12.05 -5.72 -0.33
C ALA A 77 12.76 -4.47 -0.86
N TRP A 78 12.74 -3.39 -0.07
CA TRP A 78 13.28 -2.07 -0.37
C TRP A 78 14.77 -1.87 -0.03
N SER A 79 15.48 -2.87 0.53
CA SER A 79 16.89 -2.76 0.95
C SER A 79 17.87 -3.55 0.06
N GLY A 80 19.17 -3.52 0.36
CA GLY A 80 20.14 -4.47 -0.19
C GLY A 80 20.07 -5.86 0.45
N THR A 81 20.97 -6.76 0.05
CA THR A 81 21.27 -8.05 0.71
C THR A 81 22.64 -8.00 1.37
N TRP A 82 23.12 -9.08 2.01
CA TRP A 82 24.49 -9.13 2.56
C TRP A 82 25.57 -8.89 1.51
N ASP A 83 25.48 -9.56 0.38
CA ASP A 83 26.52 -9.52 -0.66
C ASP A 83 26.29 -8.39 -1.67
N THR A 84 25.06 -7.88 -1.77
CA THR A 84 24.67 -6.89 -2.78
C THR A 84 23.95 -5.71 -2.12
N PRO A 85 24.67 -4.64 -1.76
CA PRO A 85 24.05 -3.46 -1.15
C PRO A 85 23.17 -2.70 -2.16
N GLU A 86 22.23 -1.90 -1.65
CA GLU A 86 21.39 -1.00 -2.47
C GLU A 86 22.18 0.28 -2.83
N SER A 87 23.26 0.10 -3.58
CA SER A 87 24.26 1.15 -3.86
C SER A 87 23.75 2.35 -4.66
N GLU A 88 22.57 2.25 -5.28
CA GLU A 88 21.98 3.38 -6.00
C GLU A 88 21.33 4.40 -5.06
N VAL A 89 20.83 3.95 -3.90
CA VAL A 89 20.19 4.82 -2.90
C VAL A 89 21.27 5.55 -2.10
N THR A 90 21.14 6.86 -1.98
CA THR A 90 22.07 7.71 -1.22
C THR A 90 21.37 8.51 -0.14
N THR A 91 20.04 8.53 -0.14
CA THR A 91 19.23 9.34 0.76
C THR A 91 18.04 8.56 1.30
N ALA A 92 17.84 8.61 2.61
CA ALA A 92 16.64 8.15 3.29
C ALA A 92 15.88 9.35 3.87
N VAL A 93 14.60 9.48 3.53
CA VAL A 93 13.72 10.57 3.98
C VAL A 93 12.57 10.00 4.78
N PHE A 94 12.33 10.54 5.97
CA PHE A 94 11.14 10.23 6.74
C PHE A 94 10.13 11.35 6.55
N ASP A 95 9.00 11.03 5.91
CA ASP A 95 7.92 11.99 5.79
C ASP A 95 7.32 12.31 7.16
N ALA A 96 6.75 13.50 7.32
CA ALA A 96 6.14 13.93 8.57
C ALA A 96 5.04 12.96 9.08
N SER A 97 4.40 12.22 8.18
CA SER A 97 3.45 11.15 8.52
C SER A 97 4.08 10.00 9.30
N PHE A 98 5.35 9.66 9.04
CA PHE A 98 6.03 8.50 9.61
C PHE A 98 6.22 8.57 11.14
N LYS A 99 6.12 9.77 11.73
CA LYS A 99 6.27 9.99 13.19
C LYS A 99 5.32 9.14 14.06
N ASN A 100 4.17 8.75 13.51
CA ASN A 100 3.15 7.99 14.23
C ASN A 100 3.26 6.48 14.01
N TYR A 101 4.12 6.02 13.08
CA TYR A 101 4.37 4.61 12.90
C TYR A 101 4.98 4.01 14.18
N ARG A 102 4.52 2.82 14.53
CA ARG A 102 4.98 2.03 15.68
C ARG A 102 5.37 0.66 15.14
N PRO A 103 6.65 0.45 14.77
CA PRO A 103 7.08 -0.83 14.22
C PRO A 103 6.82 -1.96 15.21
N GLN A 104 6.38 -3.10 14.70
CA GLN A 104 6.28 -4.34 15.48
C GLN A 104 7.68 -4.93 15.74
N SER A 105 8.61 -4.69 14.81
CA SER A 105 10.03 -5.06 14.89
C SER A 105 10.89 -3.99 14.20
N THR A 106 12.11 -3.80 14.67
CA THR A 106 13.14 -3.01 13.98
C THR A 106 14.27 -3.89 13.44
N GLU A 107 14.07 -5.22 13.45
CA GLU A 107 15.01 -6.17 12.89
C GLU A 107 15.19 -5.92 11.38
N LEU A 108 16.44 -5.87 10.93
CA LEU A 108 16.82 -5.56 9.54
C LEU A 108 16.30 -4.20 9.01
N CYS A 109 15.76 -3.35 9.88
CA CYS A 109 15.40 -1.99 9.50
C CYS A 109 16.69 -1.22 9.18
N PHE A 110 16.75 -0.67 7.97
CA PHE A 110 17.93 0.01 7.40
C PHE A 110 19.14 -0.89 7.12
N PHE A 111 18.91 -2.20 6.95
CA PHE A 111 19.97 -3.15 6.62
C PHE A 111 20.53 -2.93 5.21
N ASN A 112 21.83 -2.61 5.07
CA ASN A 112 22.52 -2.38 3.78
C ASN A 112 21.79 -1.39 2.84
N LEU A 113 21.33 -0.28 3.42
CA LEU A 113 20.90 0.93 2.72
C LEU A 113 22.08 1.85 2.36
#